data_AF-A0A938X1T8-F1
#
_entry.id   AF-A0A938X1T8-F1
#
_cell.length_a   1.000
_cell.length_b   1.000
_cell.length_c   1.000
_cell.angle_alpha   90.00
_cell.angle_beta   90.00
_cell.angle_gamma   90.00
#
_symmetry.space_group_name_H-M   'P 1'
#
loop_
_entity.id
_entity.type
_entity.pdbx_description
1 polymer ?
#
loop_
_entity_poly.entity_id
_entity_poly.type
_entity_poly.pdbx_seq_one_letter_code
_entity_poly.pdbx_strand_id
1 'polypeptide(L)'
;MLVLERDELRFVICKNIEMEYMLKIGGLEYQAYEAECTFLRLKRKVELIQAKKNRQEKVILSVIEDALDHEFLEYQKRLDEQMDKMNDALERSKAEPLSEEESRELKILYRKVVKALHPDMNPEITDAQARLFDQAVSAYKNGDLPAMRVINEMVGSGPVLTDQENMAVKLSKEKDRLNSLLERVRKEIEKIKTEYPYTMKEFLEDSEKLERRREELEKILEQYQELATFYRTKIEEMLR
;
A
#
# COMPACT_ATOMS: atom_id res chain seq x y z
N MET A 1 20.14 -8.70 -11.20
CA MET A 1 19.54 -9.94 -10.68
C MET A 1 18.07 -9.63 -10.50
N LEU A 2 17.18 -10.43 -11.08
CA LEU A 2 15.74 -10.11 -11.13
C LEU A 2 15.13 -9.95 -9.73
N VAL A 3 15.60 -10.70 -8.74
CA VAL A 3 15.17 -10.57 -7.33
C VAL A 3 15.40 -9.14 -6.79
N LEU A 4 16.56 -8.54 -7.08
CA LEU A 4 16.86 -7.18 -6.65
C LEU A 4 15.98 -6.15 -7.37
N GLU A 5 15.71 -6.36 -8.67
CA GLU A 5 14.80 -5.50 -9.42
C GLU A 5 13.38 -5.57 -8.84
N ARG A 6 12.90 -6.78 -8.53
CA ARG A 6 11.60 -6.97 -7.89
C ARG A 6 11.53 -6.26 -6.54
N ASP A 7 12.56 -6.40 -5.70
CA ASP A 7 12.58 -5.80 -4.36
C ASP A 7 12.67 -4.27 -4.43
N GLU A 8 13.45 -3.72 -5.35
CA GLU A 8 13.52 -2.29 -5.61
C GLU A 8 12.17 -1.75 -6.12
N LEU A 9 11.55 -2.44 -7.07
CA LEU A 9 10.21 -2.09 -7.55
C LEU A 9 9.20 -2.10 -6.41
N ARG A 10 9.15 -3.18 -5.64
CA ARG A 10 8.13 -3.41 -4.61
C ARG A 10 8.29 -2.50 -3.39
N PHE A 11 9.51 -2.35 -2.88
CA PHE A 11 9.75 -1.71 -1.58
C PHE A 11 10.14 -0.25 -1.67
N VAL A 12 10.66 0.19 -2.81
CA VAL A 12 11.11 1.57 -3.01
C VAL A 12 10.19 2.28 -4.00
N ILE A 13 10.14 1.80 -5.26
CA ILE A 13 9.46 2.52 -6.33
C ILE A 13 7.94 2.57 -6.10
N CYS A 14 7.29 1.42 -5.91
CA CYS A 14 5.85 1.36 -5.67
C CYS A 14 5.44 2.11 -4.40
N LYS A 15 6.25 2.04 -3.34
CA LYS A 15 5.95 2.74 -2.08
C LYS A 15 6.10 4.25 -2.21
N ASN A 16 7.05 4.73 -3.00
CA ASN A 16 7.19 6.16 -3.26
C ASN A 16 6.05 6.67 -4.17
N ILE A 17 5.65 5.89 -5.17
CA ILE A 17 4.49 6.21 -6.02
C ILE A 17 3.19 6.24 -5.20
N GLU A 18 2.97 5.24 -4.33
CA GLU A 18 1.81 5.18 -3.43
C GLU A 18 1.79 6.41 -2.51
N MET A 19 2.91 6.74 -1.89
CA MET A 19 3.04 7.93 -1.04
C MET A 19 2.72 9.22 -1.82
N GLU A 20 3.33 9.42 -2.98
CA GLU A 20 3.12 10.63 -3.78
C GLU A 20 1.66 10.76 -4.26
N TYR A 21 1.03 9.65 -4.65
CA TYR A 21 -0.38 9.60 -5.00
C TYR A 21 -1.28 9.96 -3.82
N MET A 22 -1.04 9.36 -2.65
CA MET A 22 -1.83 9.65 -1.44
C MET A 22 -1.72 11.12 -1.02
N LEU A 23 -0.53 11.72 -1.14
CA LEU A 23 -0.32 13.13 -0.82
C LEU A 23 -0.97 14.09 -1.83
N LYS A 24 -0.96 13.76 -3.13
CA LYS A 24 -1.49 14.66 -4.18
C LYS A 24 -3.00 14.56 -4.36
N ILE A 25 -3.56 13.35 -4.27
CA ILE A 25 -4.94 13.02 -4.64
C ILE A 25 -5.67 12.25 -3.54
N GLY A 26 -4.99 11.37 -2.82
CA GLY A 26 -5.62 10.47 -1.84
C GLY A 26 -6.44 11.18 -0.76
N GLY A 27 -5.98 12.34 -0.28
CA GLY A 27 -6.74 13.15 0.67
C GLY A 27 -8.09 13.65 0.13
N LEU A 28 -8.13 14.07 -1.14
CA LEU A 28 -9.37 14.51 -1.80
C LEU A 28 -10.30 13.33 -2.10
N GLU A 29 -9.76 12.18 -2.50
CA GLU A 29 -10.56 10.96 -2.70
C GLU A 29 -11.18 10.48 -1.39
N TYR A 30 -10.42 10.53 -0.29
CA TYR A 30 -10.92 10.25 1.05
C TYR A 30 -12.08 11.19 1.42
N GLN A 31 -11.88 12.51 1.26
CA GLN A 31 -12.92 13.51 1.58
C GLN A 31 -14.17 13.33 0.71
N ALA A 32 -14.02 13.08 -0.59
CA ALA A 32 -15.13 12.84 -1.49
C ALA A 32 -15.91 11.58 -1.09
N TYR A 33 -15.21 10.51 -0.73
CA TYR A 33 -15.83 9.25 -0.29
C TYR A 33 -16.52 9.38 1.09
N GLU A 34 -15.92 10.11 2.02
CA GLU A 34 -16.51 10.42 3.33
C GLU A 34 -17.81 11.24 3.16
N ALA A 35 -17.80 12.23 2.27
CA ALA A 35 -18.98 13.03 1.96
C ALA A 35 -20.08 12.18 1.29
N GLU A 36 -19.72 11.28 0.37
CA GLU A 36 -20.65 10.32 -0.25
C GLU A 36 -21.31 9.44 0.81
N CYS A 37 -20.52 8.84 1.71
CA CYS A 37 -21.02 7.99 2.79
C CYS A 37 -21.98 8.76 3.71
N THR A 38 -21.62 9.99 4.06
CA THR A 38 -22.48 10.88 4.87
C THR A 38 -23.80 11.16 4.18
N PHE A 39 -23.76 11.51 2.89
CA PHE A 39 -24.96 11.73 2.08
C PHE A 39 -25.84 10.48 2.03
N LEU A 40 -25.28 9.31 1.72
CA LEU A 40 -26.01 8.05 1.62
C LEU A 40 -26.66 7.67 2.94
N ARG A 41 -25.95 7.84 4.06
CA ARG A 41 -26.48 7.59 5.40
C ARG A 41 -27.65 8.52 5.72
N LEU A 42 -27.55 9.81 5.42
CA LEU A 42 -28.62 10.78 5.64
C LEU A 42 -29.84 10.51 4.75
N LYS A 43 -29.62 10.17 3.48
CA LYS A 43 -30.69 9.76 2.57
C LYS A 43 -31.43 8.54 3.09
N ARG A 44 -30.68 7.51 3.53
CA ARG A 44 -31.24 6.29 4.11
C ARG A 44 -32.02 6.58 5.39
N LYS A 45 -31.51 7.47 6.24
CA LYS A 45 -32.21 7.93 7.44
C LYS A 45 -33.56 8.57 7.12
N VAL A 46 -33.64 9.43 6.09
CA VAL A 46 -34.91 10.02 5.63
C VAL A 46 -35.89 8.94 5.18
N GLU A 47 -35.44 7.95 4.42
CA GLU A 47 -36.29 6.83 3.97
C GLU A 47 -36.89 6.06 5.15
N LEU A 48 -36.08 5.76 6.18
CA LEU A 48 -36.53 5.05 7.38
C LEU A 48 -37.53 5.88 8.19
N ILE A 49 -37.27 7.18 8.39
CA ILE A 49 -38.22 8.07 9.09
C ILE A 49 -39.53 8.18 8.32
N GLN A 50 -39.47 8.35 6.99
CA GLN A 50 -40.66 8.47 6.15
C GLN A 50 -41.47 7.16 6.16
N ALA A 51 -40.81 6.00 6.09
CA ALA A 51 -41.47 4.70 6.15
C ALA A 51 -42.20 4.49 7.49
N LYS A 52 -41.60 4.88 8.61
CA LYS A 52 -42.23 4.83 9.93
C LYS A 52 -43.41 5.80 10.04
N LYS A 53 -43.27 7.04 9.58
CA LYS A 53 -44.36 8.04 9.52
C LYS A 53 -45.55 7.55 8.69
N ASN A 54 -45.29 6.98 7.51
CA ASN A 54 -46.34 6.46 6.62
C ASN A 54 -47.12 5.29 7.24
N ARG A 55 -46.48 4.50 8.11
CA ARG A 55 -47.12 3.41 8.86
C ARG A 55 -47.77 3.86 10.18
N GLN A 56 -47.74 5.17 10.48
CA GLN A 56 -48.19 5.74 11.76
C GLN A 56 -47.49 5.13 12.99
N GLU A 57 -46.26 4.63 12.81
CA GLU A 57 -45.44 4.10 13.91
C GLU A 57 -44.69 5.24 14.61
N LYS A 58 -44.36 5.06 15.90
CA LYS A 58 -43.48 6.00 16.61
C LYS A 58 -42.09 5.97 16.00
N VAL A 59 -41.59 7.14 15.60
CA VAL A 59 -40.21 7.30 15.10
C VAL A 59 -39.27 7.29 16.31
N ILE A 60 -38.54 6.19 16.49
CA ILE A 60 -37.51 6.07 17.52
C ILE A 60 -36.16 6.27 16.82
N LEU A 61 -35.54 7.43 17.03
CA LEU A 61 -34.29 7.79 16.36
C LEU A 61 -33.13 6.86 16.72
N SER A 62 -33.03 6.39 17.98
CA SER A 62 -31.95 5.49 18.39
C SER A 62 -31.94 4.20 17.58
N VAL A 63 -33.11 3.57 17.39
CA VAL A 63 -33.23 2.33 16.61
C VAL A 63 -32.88 2.54 15.14
N ILE A 64 -33.18 3.73 14.60
CA ILE A 64 -32.82 4.08 13.21
C ILE A 64 -31.29 4.28 13.10
N GLU A 65 -30.67 4.96 14.06
CA GLU A 65 -29.21 5.13 14.08
C GLU A 65 -28.49 3.79 14.24
N ASP A 66 -28.93 2.92 15.16
CA ASP A 66 -28.33 1.60 15.35
C ASP A 66 -28.42 0.74 14.07
N ALA A 67 -29.56 0.80 13.36
CA ALA A 67 -29.73 0.11 12.08
C ALA A 67 -28.79 0.69 11.00
N LEU A 68 -28.63 2.01 10.96
CA LEU A 68 -27.70 2.67 10.03
C LEU A 68 -26.24 2.34 10.37
N ASP A 69 -25.86 2.25 11.64
CA ASP A 69 -24.52 1.84 12.04
C ASP A 69 -24.18 0.45 11.55
N HIS A 70 -25.13 -0.48 11.63
CA HIS A 70 -24.97 -1.82 11.07
C HIS A 70 -24.94 -1.83 9.53
N GLU A 71 -25.85 -1.11 8.86
CA GLU A 71 -25.88 -1.01 7.39
C GLU A 71 -24.58 -0.37 6.85
N PHE A 72 -23.98 0.57 7.59
CA PHE A 72 -22.81 1.34 7.14
C PHE A 72 -21.46 0.91 7.73
N LEU A 73 -21.42 -0.19 8.48
CA LEU A 73 -20.20 -0.68 9.12
C LEU A 73 -19.06 -0.98 8.13
N GLU A 74 -19.40 -1.59 6.98
CA GLU A 74 -18.40 -1.88 5.94
C GLU A 74 -17.82 -0.61 5.31
N TYR A 75 -18.64 0.43 5.17
CA TYR A 75 -18.18 1.73 4.67
C TYR A 75 -17.22 2.39 5.65
N GLN A 76 -17.53 2.35 6.95
CA GLN A 76 -16.62 2.87 7.99
C GLN A 76 -15.27 2.15 7.96
N LYS A 77 -15.27 0.81 7.87
CA LYS A 77 -14.02 0.04 7.77
C LYS A 77 -13.17 0.45 6.56
N ARG A 78 -13.79 0.72 5.42
CA ARG A 78 -13.07 1.17 4.22
C ARG A 78 -12.47 2.56 4.40
N LEU A 79 -13.17 3.47 5.09
CA LEU A 79 -12.63 4.78 5.44
C LEU A 79 -11.43 4.64 6.38
N ASP A 80 -11.54 3.80 7.40
CA ASP A 80 -10.44 3.55 8.34
C ASP A 80 -9.21 2.97 7.61
N GLU A 81 -9.40 1.98 6.72
CA GLU A 81 -8.31 1.43 5.90
C GLU A 81 -7.65 2.47 4.98
N GLN A 82 -8.42 3.41 4.42
CA GLN A 82 -7.86 4.49 3.62
C GLN A 82 -7.09 5.50 4.49
N MET A 83 -7.59 5.80 5.68
CA MET A 83 -6.93 6.66 6.65
C MET A 83 -5.60 6.06 7.11
N ASP A 84 -5.54 4.74 7.37
CA ASP A 84 -4.30 4.04 7.70
C ASP A 84 -3.25 4.16 6.58
N LYS A 85 -3.66 3.95 5.32
CA LYS A 85 -2.76 4.15 4.17
C LYS A 85 -2.26 5.59 4.04
N MET A 86 -3.11 6.57 4.36
CA MET A 86 -2.73 7.98 4.34
C MET A 86 -1.76 8.31 5.47
N ASN A 87 -1.97 7.75 6.67
CA ASN A 87 -1.06 7.87 7.80
C ASN A 87 0.31 7.25 7.46
N ASP A 88 0.33 6.05 6.88
CA ASP A 88 1.56 5.39 6.41
C ASP A 88 2.33 6.27 5.40
N ALA A 89 1.61 6.89 4.44
CA ALA A 89 2.20 7.81 3.48
C ALA A 89 2.76 9.08 4.15
N LEU A 90 2.07 9.62 5.15
CA LEU A 90 2.52 10.78 5.91
C LEU A 90 3.74 10.46 6.78
N GLU A 91 3.75 9.33 7.47
CA GLU A 91 4.92 8.89 8.24
C GLU A 91 6.13 8.69 7.33
N ARG A 92 5.94 8.06 6.18
CA ARG A 92 7.00 7.87 5.18
C ARG A 92 7.53 9.19 4.62
N SER A 93 6.67 10.19 4.40
CA SER A 93 7.12 11.49 3.90
C SER A 93 7.85 12.33 4.95
N LYS A 94 7.62 12.07 6.24
CA LYS A 94 8.34 12.69 7.36
C LYS A 94 9.69 12.05 7.64
N ALA A 95 9.91 10.80 7.23
CA ALA A 95 11.21 10.16 7.36
C ALA A 95 12.26 10.94 6.55
N GLU A 96 13.41 11.23 7.16
CA GLU A 96 14.49 11.92 6.46
C GLU A 96 14.91 11.10 5.23
N PRO A 97 14.79 11.66 4.01
CA PRO A 97 15.21 10.94 2.83
C PRO A 97 16.73 10.78 2.88
N LEU A 98 17.20 9.55 2.71
CA LEU A 98 18.62 9.28 2.50
C LEU A 98 19.12 10.14 1.34
N SER A 99 20.32 10.72 1.51
CA SER A 99 21.01 11.37 0.40
C SER A 99 21.21 10.39 -0.77
N GLU A 100 21.49 10.90 -1.97
CA GLU A 100 21.78 10.03 -3.12
C GLU A 100 22.96 9.09 -2.84
N GLU A 101 23.96 9.56 -2.09
CA GLU A 101 25.15 8.78 -1.73
C GLU A 101 24.78 7.65 -0.77
N GLU A 102 24.01 7.95 0.29
CA GLU A 102 23.54 6.95 1.25
C GLU A 102 22.58 5.94 0.62
N SER A 103 21.71 6.40 -0.28
CA SER A 103 20.81 5.52 -1.05
C SER A 103 21.59 4.56 -1.95
N ARG A 104 22.66 5.04 -2.61
CA ARG A 104 23.55 4.19 -3.42
C ARG A 104 24.29 3.19 -2.54
N GLU A 105 24.79 3.63 -1.39
CA GLU A 105 25.47 2.76 -0.43
C GLU A 105 24.53 1.66 0.08
N LEU A 106 23.31 2.02 0.50
CA LEU A 106 22.29 1.07 0.94
C LEU A 106 22.01 0.01 -0.12
N LYS A 107 21.84 0.41 -1.39
CA LYS A 107 21.66 -0.53 -2.52
C LYS A 107 22.85 -1.46 -2.71
N ILE A 108 24.07 -0.95 -2.57
CA ILE A 108 25.29 -1.76 -2.69
C ILE A 108 25.37 -2.79 -1.55
N LEU A 109 25.10 -2.37 -0.31
CA LEU A 109 25.12 -3.24 0.86
C LEU A 109 24.01 -4.30 0.78
N TYR A 110 22.78 -3.90 0.44
CA TYR A 110 21.66 -4.83 0.25
C TYR A 110 21.98 -5.87 -0.83
N ARG A 111 22.57 -5.46 -1.95
CA ARG A 111 23.01 -6.38 -3.01
C ARG A 111 24.05 -7.39 -2.52
N LYS A 112 24.94 -7.03 -1.60
CA LYS A 112 25.92 -7.96 -1.01
C LYS A 112 25.23 -8.96 -0.09
N VAL A 113 24.34 -8.49 0.77
CA VAL A 113 23.59 -9.33 1.72
C VAL A 113 22.68 -10.32 0.98
N VAL A 114 21.92 -9.87 -0.02
CA VAL A 114 21.06 -10.74 -0.83
C VAL A 114 21.87 -11.84 -1.51
N LYS A 115 23.03 -11.51 -2.11
CA LYS A 115 23.88 -12.54 -2.74
C LYS A 115 24.36 -13.61 -1.75
N ALA A 116 24.62 -13.23 -0.51
CA ALA A 116 25.17 -14.13 0.51
C ALA A 116 24.09 -14.95 1.24
N LEU A 117 22.87 -14.42 1.39
CA LEU A 117 21.85 -15.01 2.26
C LEU A 117 20.53 -15.37 1.56
N HIS A 118 20.35 -15.08 0.26
CA HIS A 118 19.05 -15.35 -0.39
C HIS A 118 18.77 -16.86 -0.50
N PRO A 119 17.60 -17.36 -0.05
CA PRO A 119 17.27 -18.80 -0.05
C PRO A 119 17.32 -19.47 -1.43
N ASP A 120 16.97 -18.74 -2.49
CA ASP A 120 17.04 -19.27 -3.87
C ASP A 120 18.48 -19.52 -4.35
N MET A 121 19.46 -18.79 -3.81
CA MET A 121 20.88 -18.92 -4.18
C MET A 121 21.65 -19.82 -3.22
N ASN A 122 21.27 -19.80 -1.95
CA ASN A 122 21.90 -20.57 -0.88
C ASN A 122 20.83 -21.40 -0.17
N PRO A 123 20.48 -22.60 -0.70
CA PRO A 123 19.44 -23.44 -0.13
C PRO A 123 19.78 -24.01 1.26
N GLU A 124 21.06 -23.96 1.66
CA GLU A 124 21.60 -24.50 2.91
C GLU A 124 21.90 -23.42 3.96
N ILE A 125 21.17 -22.29 3.93
CA ILE A 125 21.30 -21.26 4.98
C ILE A 125 20.72 -21.77 6.32
N THR A 126 21.36 -21.36 7.41
CA THR A 126 20.88 -21.62 8.78
C THR A 126 19.70 -20.71 9.14
N ASP A 127 18.89 -21.10 10.13
CA ASP A 127 17.78 -20.27 10.63
C ASP A 127 18.26 -18.89 11.12
N ALA A 128 19.49 -18.80 11.64
CA ALA A 128 20.09 -17.53 12.04
C ALA A 128 20.38 -16.62 10.83
N GLN A 129 20.87 -17.20 9.73
CA GLN A 129 21.10 -16.50 8.47
C GLN A 129 19.79 -16.09 7.79
N ALA A 130 18.75 -16.92 7.86
CA ALA A 130 17.42 -16.55 7.38
C ALA A 130 16.85 -15.33 8.15
N ARG A 131 16.96 -15.32 9.48
CA ARG A 131 16.56 -14.16 10.29
C ARG A 131 17.37 -12.90 9.96
N LEU A 132 18.68 -13.03 9.74
CA LEU A 132 19.53 -11.92 9.29
C LEU A 132 19.10 -11.38 7.93
N PHE A 133 18.68 -12.25 7.01
CA PHE A 133 18.13 -11.85 5.73
C PHE A 133 16.80 -11.09 5.89
N ASP A 134 15.89 -11.56 6.74
CA ASP A 134 14.62 -10.85 7.02
C ASP A 134 14.85 -9.47 7.64
N GLN A 135 15.84 -9.36 8.53
CA GLN A 135 16.29 -8.08 9.08
C GLN A 135 16.89 -7.17 8.00
N ALA A 136 17.66 -7.72 7.06
CA ALA A 136 18.21 -6.97 5.94
C ALA A 136 17.11 -6.43 5.02
N VAL A 137 16.10 -7.26 4.70
CA VAL A 137 14.93 -6.84 3.92
C VAL A 137 14.19 -5.72 4.65
N SER A 138 14.03 -5.81 5.96
CA SER A 138 13.38 -4.76 6.77
C SER A 138 14.18 -3.46 6.80
N ALA A 139 15.50 -3.54 7.00
CA ALA A 139 16.39 -2.39 6.94
C ALA A 139 16.34 -1.72 5.55
N TYR A 140 16.31 -2.50 4.47
CA TYR A 140 16.18 -1.97 3.10
C TYR A 140 14.84 -1.26 2.87
N LYS A 141 13.73 -1.83 3.34
CA LYS A 141 12.38 -1.22 3.25
C LYS A 141 12.29 0.13 3.95
N ASN A 142 12.96 0.25 5.09
CA ASN A 142 12.91 1.42 5.96
C ASN A 142 14.00 2.45 5.63
N GLY A 143 14.91 2.17 4.69
CA GLY A 143 16.05 3.06 4.43
C GLY A 143 17.05 3.11 5.58
N ASP A 144 17.11 2.09 6.43
CA ASP A 144 17.97 2.06 7.61
C ASP A 144 19.40 1.66 7.23
N LEU A 145 20.19 2.65 6.81
CA LEU A 145 21.60 2.46 6.45
C LEU A 145 22.46 1.99 7.64
N PRO A 146 22.33 2.54 8.87
CA PRO A 146 23.04 2.02 10.04
C PRO A 146 22.80 0.52 10.27
N ALA A 147 21.54 0.06 10.29
CA ALA A 147 21.23 -1.35 10.45
C ALA A 147 21.78 -2.19 9.30
N MET A 148 21.69 -1.71 8.06
CA MET A 148 22.24 -2.42 6.89
C MET A 148 23.77 -2.58 6.97
N ARG A 149 24.49 -1.57 7.46
CA ARG A 149 25.95 -1.65 7.68
C ARG A 149 26.30 -2.74 8.68
N VAL A 150 25.63 -2.77 9.83
CA VAL A 150 25.81 -3.81 10.86
C VAL A 150 25.53 -5.21 10.29
N ILE A 151 24.44 -5.38 9.55
CA ILE A 151 24.09 -6.67 8.94
C ILE A 151 25.14 -7.07 7.90
N ASN A 152 25.59 -6.14 7.06
CA ASN A 152 26.64 -6.44 6.08
C ASN A 152 27.98 -6.83 6.74
N GLU A 153 28.33 -6.26 7.90
CA GLU A 153 29.52 -6.68 8.67
C GLU A 153 29.36 -8.10 9.24
N MET A 154 28.18 -8.42 9.78
CA MET A 154 27.86 -9.77 10.26
C MET A 154 27.92 -10.81 9.13
N VAL A 155 27.48 -10.44 7.92
CA VAL A 155 27.56 -11.29 6.71
C VAL A 155 28.99 -11.39 6.16
N GLY A 156 29.77 -10.30 6.27
CA GLY A 156 31.17 -10.23 5.83
C GLY A 156 32.14 -11.11 6.62
N SER A 157 31.68 -11.79 7.67
CA SER A 157 32.47 -12.68 8.52
C SER A 157 32.28 -14.18 8.24
N GLY A 158 31.60 -14.57 7.15
CA GLY A 158 31.36 -15.96 6.76
C GLY A 158 32.13 -16.39 5.51
N PRO A 159 32.57 -17.67 5.42
CA PRO A 159 33.56 -18.10 4.43
C PRO A 159 33.02 -18.04 2.99
N VAL A 160 33.91 -17.65 2.08
CA VAL A 160 33.75 -17.87 0.64
C VAL A 160 33.66 -19.38 0.42
N LEU A 161 32.48 -19.88 0.07
CA LEU A 161 32.30 -21.25 -0.36
C LEU A 161 32.94 -21.43 -1.74
N THR A 162 34.19 -21.86 -1.75
CA THR A 162 34.74 -22.70 -2.82
C THR A 162 34.26 -24.11 -2.58
N ASP A 163 33.48 -24.68 -3.50
CA ASP A 163 33.64 -26.11 -3.81
C ASP A 163 33.16 -26.40 -5.23
N GLN A 164 34.14 -26.76 -6.05
CA GLN A 164 33.95 -27.50 -7.28
C GLN A 164 33.71 -28.96 -6.90
N GLU A 165 32.61 -29.56 -7.37
CA GLU A 165 32.55 -30.91 -7.97
C GLU A 165 31.15 -31.56 -7.89
N ASN A 166 30.46 -31.60 -9.04
CA ASN A 166 29.86 -32.79 -9.69
C ASN A 166 28.89 -32.36 -10.81
N MET A 167 29.41 -32.29 -12.04
CA MET A 167 29.10 -31.21 -12.98
C MET A 167 28.01 -31.43 -14.05
N ALA A 168 27.39 -32.60 -14.19
CA ALA A 168 26.49 -32.82 -15.35
C ALA A 168 25.01 -32.99 -14.97
N VAL A 169 24.69 -33.93 -14.07
CA VAL A 169 23.29 -34.27 -13.75
C VAL A 169 22.68 -33.35 -12.70
N LYS A 170 23.47 -32.91 -11.70
CA LYS A 170 23.05 -31.85 -10.75
C LYS A 170 22.87 -30.51 -11.47
N LEU A 171 23.73 -30.19 -12.46
CA LEU A 171 23.62 -28.96 -13.23
C LEU A 171 22.34 -28.88 -14.07
N SER A 172 21.85 -29.99 -14.64
CA SER A 172 20.60 -29.95 -15.41
C SER A 172 19.39 -29.70 -14.51
N LYS A 173 19.26 -30.41 -13.39
CA LYS A 173 18.16 -30.21 -12.44
C LYS A 173 18.21 -28.83 -11.79
N GLU A 174 19.41 -28.35 -11.47
CA GLU A 174 19.59 -27.01 -10.91
C GLU A 174 19.33 -25.93 -11.96
N LYS A 175 19.69 -26.14 -13.22
CA LYS A 175 19.34 -25.26 -14.34
C LYS A 175 17.83 -25.17 -14.52
N ASP A 176 17.11 -26.29 -14.49
CA ASP A 176 15.66 -26.31 -14.61
C ASP A 176 14.99 -25.62 -13.42
N ARG A 177 15.48 -25.86 -12.19
CA ARG A 177 15.03 -25.15 -10.98
C ARG A 177 15.25 -23.64 -11.10
N LEU A 178 16.45 -23.20 -11.45
CA LEU A 178 16.80 -21.79 -11.61
C LEU A 178 15.98 -21.12 -12.73
N ASN A 179 15.75 -21.79 -13.85
CA ASN A 179 14.88 -21.30 -14.91
C ASN A 179 13.44 -21.13 -14.41
N SER A 180 12.93 -22.08 -13.63
CA SER A 180 11.59 -21.97 -13.04
C SER A 180 11.46 -20.81 -12.03
N LEU A 181 12.53 -20.51 -11.30
CA LEU A 181 12.59 -19.38 -10.37
C LEU A 181 12.67 -18.06 -11.14
N LEU A 182 13.50 -18.00 -12.18
CA LEU A 182 13.59 -16.82 -13.06
C LEU A 182 12.26 -16.48 -13.70
N GLU A 183 11.55 -17.47 -14.25
CA GLU A 183 10.22 -17.26 -14.84
C GLU A 183 9.19 -16.79 -13.80
N ARG A 184 9.25 -17.29 -12.57
CA ARG A 184 8.40 -16.80 -11.47
C ARG A 184 8.69 -15.34 -11.14
N VAL A 185 9.97 -14.99 -10.95
CA VAL A 185 10.36 -13.61 -10.62
C VAL A 185 10.03 -12.65 -11.78
N ARG A 186 10.16 -13.08 -13.04
CA ARG A 186 9.73 -12.30 -14.21
C ARG A 186 8.23 -12.00 -14.17
N LYS A 187 7.41 -13.03 -13.92
CA LYS A 187 5.95 -12.86 -13.78
C LYS A 187 5.60 -11.95 -12.60
N GLU A 188 6.31 -12.04 -11.49
CA GLU A 188 6.13 -11.13 -10.35
C GLU A 188 6.47 -9.68 -10.73
N ILE A 189 7.56 -9.45 -11.45
CA ILE A 189 7.95 -8.11 -11.92
C ILE A 189 6.91 -7.55 -12.90
N GLU A 190 6.46 -8.36 -13.87
CA GLU A 190 5.40 -7.94 -14.80
C GLU A 190 4.12 -7.60 -14.04
N LYS A 191 3.70 -8.46 -13.11
CA LYS A 191 2.53 -8.22 -12.27
C LYS A 191 2.64 -6.90 -11.50
N ILE A 192 3.77 -6.64 -10.86
CA ILE A 192 4.04 -5.38 -10.15
C ILE A 192 3.90 -4.19 -11.10
N LYS A 193 4.42 -4.29 -12.34
CA LYS A 193 4.36 -3.20 -13.33
C LYS A 193 2.95 -2.97 -13.90
N THR A 194 2.09 -3.98 -13.88
CA THR A 194 0.69 -3.90 -14.38
C THR A 194 -0.34 -3.55 -13.32
N GLU A 195 0.03 -3.54 -12.04
CA GLU A 195 -0.89 -3.33 -10.92
C GLU A 195 -0.61 -2.00 -10.19
N TYR A 196 -1.60 -1.56 -9.41
CA TYR A 196 -1.41 -0.49 -8.43
C TYR A 196 -0.34 -0.94 -7.40
N PRO A 197 0.58 -0.07 -6.94
CA PRO A 197 0.68 1.37 -7.24
C PRO A 197 1.42 1.75 -8.53
N TYR A 198 2.14 0.81 -9.19
CA TYR A 198 3.07 1.16 -10.28
C TYR A 198 2.39 1.84 -11.48
N THR A 199 1.17 1.43 -11.82
CA THR A 199 0.39 2.03 -12.91
C THR A 199 0.07 3.51 -12.72
N MET A 200 0.15 4.02 -11.50
CA MET A 200 -0.08 5.44 -11.20
C MET A 200 1.11 6.33 -11.54
N LYS A 201 2.28 5.75 -11.86
CA LYS A 201 3.48 6.52 -12.19
C LYS A 201 3.25 7.53 -13.32
N GLU A 202 2.69 7.06 -14.44
CA GLU A 202 2.42 7.93 -15.61
C GLU A 202 1.38 9.01 -15.30
N PHE A 203 0.43 8.70 -14.40
CA PHE A 203 -0.57 9.65 -13.95
C PHE A 203 0.04 10.75 -13.06
N LEU A 204 1.00 10.42 -12.19
CA LEU A 204 1.67 11.38 -11.31
C LEU A 204 2.64 12.31 -12.03
N GLU A 205 3.18 11.86 -13.17
CA GLU A 205 4.07 12.67 -14.04
C GLU A 205 3.27 13.66 -14.90
N ASP A 206 1.97 13.42 -15.11
CA ASP A 206 1.09 14.25 -15.94
C ASP A 206 0.31 15.27 -15.09
N SER A 207 0.84 16.50 -15.01
CA SER A 207 0.24 17.58 -14.24
C SER A 207 -1.17 17.96 -14.71
N GLU A 208 -1.46 17.89 -16.01
CA GLU A 208 -2.79 18.23 -16.54
C GLU A 208 -3.85 17.18 -16.16
N LYS A 209 -3.49 15.89 -16.14
CA LYS A 209 -4.39 14.84 -15.65
C LYS A 209 -4.61 14.95 -14.14
N LEU A 210 -3.57 15.29 -13.38
CA LEU A 210 -3.68 15.49 -11.94
C LEU A 210 -4.65 16.63 -11.59
N GLU A 211 -4.50 17.80 -12.21
CA GLU A 211 -5.39 18.94 -11.93
C GLU A 211 -6.82 18.67 -12.40
N ARG A 212 -7.02 18.04 -13.56
CA ARG A 212 -8.37 17.60 -13.97
C ARG A 212 -9.01 16.66 -12.97
N ARG A 213 -8.27 15.66 -12.48
CA ARG A 213 -8.77 14.71 -11.48
C ARG A 213 -9.07 15.41 -10.16
N ARG A 214 -8.25 16.37 -9.74
CA ARG A 214 -8.51 17.21 -8.57
C ARG A 214 -9.81 17.98 -8.72
N GLU A 215 -9.99 18.71 -9.81
CA GLU A 215 -11.21 19.48 -10.06
C GLU A 215 -12.46 18.59 -10.11
N GLU A 216 -12.36 17.40 -10.69
CA GLU A 216 -13.45 16.41 -10.69
C GLU A 216 -13.82 16.00 -9.27
N LEU A 217 -12.83 15.67 -8.43
CA LEU A 217 -13.05 15.27 -7.04
C LEU A 217 -13.59 16.41 -6.19
N GLU A 218 -13.11 17.64 -6.38
CA GLU A 218 -13.61 18.83 -5.69
C GLU A 218 -15.08 19.09 -6.04
N LYS A 219 -15.46 18.99 -7.32
CA LYS A 219 -16.85 19.11 -7.77
C LYS A 219 -17.75 18.04 -7.16
N ILE A 220 -17.27 16.79 -7.13
CA ILE A 220 -18.00 15.67 -6.53
C ILE A 220 -18.17 15.89 -5.02
N LEU A 221 -17.12 16.33 -4.34
CA LEU A 221 -17.13 16.65 -2.92
C LEU A 221 -18.16 17.74 -2.60
N GLU A 222 -18.16 18.83 -3.35
CA GLU A 222 -19.12 19.93 -3.21
C GLU A 222 -20.56 19.43 -3.40
N GLN A 223 -20.81 18.65 -4.46
CA GLN A 223 -22.13 18.06 -4.72
C GLN A 223 -22.62 17.19 -3.57
N TYR A 224 -21.77 16.31 -3.02
CA TYR A 224 -22.15 15.46 -1.89
C TYR A 224 -22.36 16.24 -0.60
N GLN A 225 -21.58 17.30 -0.36
CA GLN A 225 -21.78 18.18 0.78
C GLN A 225 -23.11 18.94 0.69
N GLU A 226 -23.43 19.50 -0.48
CA GLU A 226 -24.73 20.13 -0.73
C GLU A 226 -25.89 19.16 -0.50
N LEU A 227 -25.81 17.95 -1.07
CA LEU A 227 -26.82 16.92 -0.85
C LEU A 227 -26.93 16.55 0.63
N ALA A 228 -25.81 16.35 1.33
CA ALA A 228 -25.82 16.04 2.75
C ALA A 228 -26.51 17.15 3.57
N THR A 229 -26.23 18.42 3.28
CA THR A 229 -26.92 19.54 3.95
C THR A 229 -28.42 19.55 3.67
N PHE A 230 -28.84 19.32 2.43
CA PHE A 230 -30.24 19.22 2.04
C PHE A 230 -30.97 18.12 2.83
N TYR A 231 -30.40 16.91 2.90
CA TYR A 231 -31.02 15.80 3.63
C TYR A 231 -31.02 16.04 5.15
N ARG A 232 -30.00 16.72 5.70
CA ARG A 232 -29.99 17.11 7.12
C ARG A 232 -31.15 18.06 7.45
N THR A 233 -31.33 19.12 6.66
CA THR A 233 -32.46 20.04 6.81
C THR A 233 -33.81 19.33 6.70
N LYS A 234 -33.93 18.42 5.72
CA LYS A 234 -35.16 17.62 5.54
C LYS A 234 -35.47 16.74 6.76
N ILE A 235 -34.45 16.13 7.38
CA ILE A 235 -34.63 15.34 8.62
C ILE A 235 -35.14 16.25 9.74
N GLU A 236 -34.56 17.44 9.90
CA GLU A 236 -34.99 18.39 10.94
C GLU A 236 -36.44 18.84 10.74
N GLU A 237 -36.84 19.15 9.51
CA GLU A 237 -38.23 19.49 9.17
C GLU A 237 -39.20 18.33 9.43
N MET A 238 -38.77 17.09 9.17
CA MET A 238 -39.58 15.90 9.43
C MET A 238 -39.73 15.58 10.93
N LEU A 239 -38.86 16.11 11.79
CA LEU A 239 -38.89 15.87 13.23
C LEU A 239 -39.53 17.01 14.03
N ARG A 240 -39.78 18.16 13.38
CA ARG A 240 -40.68 19.20 13.89
C ARG A 240 -42.14 18.75 13.82
#